data_AF-E9JCF4-F1
#
_entry.id   AF-E9JCF4-F1
#
_cell.length_a   1.000
_cell.length_b   1.000
_cell.length_c   1.000
_cell.angle_alpha   90.00
_cell.angle_beta   90.00
_cell.angle_gamma   90.00
#
_symmetry.space_group_name_H-M   'P 1'
#
loop_
_entity.id
_entity.type
_entity.pdbx_description
1 polymer ?
#
loop_
_entity_poly.entity_id
_entity_poly.type
_entity_poly.pdbx_seq_one_letter_code
_entity_poly.pdbx_strand_id
1 'polypeptide(L)'
;FMMSSLSVDTITCSIAKTVINTDILRQIEDDLDIDEKLSMLFLIIDNYSNGFNDIFKLIQIKTENAYIIADYVKNHPENWEEKILEALCILNNQEVIRKLNISFSDLDLQYVPKHRSYSRNINVVAKCLYRLCESLNQNEQELLLDHVKSDENYNHEQKLDNEDYLELHMLYWIHIGYITISK
;
A
#
# COMPACT_ATOMS: atom_id res chain seq x y z
N PHE A 1 43.13 29.19 6.44
CA PHE A 1 41.79 29.38 5.88
C PHE A 1 41.02 28.09 6.11
N MET A 2 40.16 28.12 7.12
CA MET A 2 39.34 26.99 7.56
C MET A 2 37.96 27.21 6.93
N MET A 3 37.55 26.33 6.01
CA MET A 3 36.13 26.25 5.63
C MET A 3 35.54 25.12 6.45
N SER A 4 34.81 25.49 7.49
CA SER A 4 33.88 24.61 8.18
C SER A 4 32.80 24.19 7.18
N SER A 5 32.85 22.95 6.72
CA SER A 5 31.68 22.29 6.15
C SER A 5 30.68 22.10 7.29
N LEU A 6 29.68 22.96 7.36
CA LEU A 6 28.48 22.72 8.16
C LEU A 6 27.90 21.39 7.67
N SER A 7 28.02 20.33 8.48
CA SER A 7 27.10 19.19 8.34
C SER A 7 25.72 19.78 8.58
N VAL A 8 24.95 19.91 7.52
CA VAL A 8 23.52 20.10 7.65
C VAL A 8 23.00 18.76 8.11
N ASP A 9 23.14 18.49 9.41
CA ASP A 9 22.38 17.48 10.11
C ASP A 9 20.94 17.97 10.11
N THR A 10 20.29 17.87 8.94
CA THR A 10 18.85 18.04 8.82
C THR A 10 18.26 16.88 9.60
N ILE A 11 17.96 17.12 10.87
CA ILE A 11 16.89 16.42 11.56
C ILE A 11 15.64 16.73 10.73
N THR A 12 15.43 15.95 9.67
CA THR A 12 14.22 15.99 8.88
C THR A 12 13.20 15.36 9.79
N CYS A 13 12.57 16.18 10.63
CA CYS A 13 11.45 15.74 11.43
C CYS A 13 10.40 15.24 10.43
N SER A 14 10.20 13.93 10.41
CA SER A 14 9.20 13.29 9.56
C SER A 14 7.83 13.83 9.99
N ILE A 15 7.16 14.57 9.10
CA ILE A 15 5.79 15.06 9.33
C ILE A 15 4.90 13.87 9.72
N ALA A 16 5.07 12.73 9.05
CA ALA A 16 4.33 11.51 9.34
C ALA A 16 4.47 11.07 10.81
N LYS A 17 5.69 11.03 11.35
CA LYS A 17 5.93 10.65 12.76
C LYS A 17 5.37 11.64 13.78
N THR A 18 5.11 12.88 13.37
CA THR A 18 4.49 13.90 14.24
C THR A 18 2.96 13.90 14.17
N VAL A 19 2.38 13.41 13.08
CA VAL A 19 0.93 13.48 12.82
C VAL A 19 0.24 12.13 13.03
N ILE A 20 0.89 11.02 12.67
CA ILE A 20 0.30 9.70 12.71
C ILE A 20 0.87 8.91 13.89
N ASN A 21 -0.05 8.35 14.69
CA ASN A 21 0.22 7.34 15.71
C ASN A 21 -0.85 6.24 15.59
N THR A 22 -0.75 5.17 16.40
CA THR A 22 -1.69 4.03 16.29
C THR A 22 -3.16 4.41 16.50
N ASP A 23 -3.47 5.41 17.32
CA ASP A 23 -4.86 5.85 17.54
C ASP A 23 -5.39 6.67 16.37
N ILE A 24 -4.55 7.50 15.75
CA ILE A 24 -4.88 8.19 14.50
C ILE A 24 -5.00 7.19 13.35
N LEU A 25 -4.17 6.15 13.29
CA LEU A 25 -4.27 5.10 12.28
C LEU A 25 -5.62 4.38 12.34
N ARG A 26 -6.14 4.13 13.54
CA ARG A 26 -7.49 3.56 13.70
C ARG A 26 -8.57 4.47 13.14
N GLN A 27 -8.48 5.79 13.39
CA GLN A 27 -9.42 6.77 12.84
C GLN A 27 -9.32 6.86 11.31
N ILE A 28 -8.10 6.80 10.76
CA ILE A 28 -7.89 6.69 9.32
C ILE A 28 -8.61 5.44 8.81
N GLU A 29 -8.41 4.30 9.45
CA GLU A 29 -9.00 3.03 9.03
C GLU A 29 -10.53 2.98 9.20
N ASP A 30 -11.11 3.72 10.14
CA ASP A 30 -12.56 3.91 10.25
C ASP A 30 -13.14 4.71 9.06
N ASP A 31 -12.32 5.55 8.43
CA ASP A 31 -12.70 6.38 7.29
C ASP A 31 -12.42 5.71 5.93
N LEU A 32 -11.75 4.57 5.91
CA LEU A 32 -11.49 3.79 4.69
C LEU A 32 -12.54 2.70 4.50
N ASP A 33 -12.94 2.46 3.25
CA ASP A 33 -13.69 1.25 2.89
C ASP A 33 -12.75 0.03 2.78
N ILE A 34 -13.32 -1.15 2.49
CA ILE A 34 -12.52 -2.39 2.42
C ILE A 34 -11.54 -2.37 1.23
N ASP A 35 -11.95 -1.84 0.08
CA ASP A 35 -11.10 -1.72 -1.12
C ASP A 35 -9.89 -0.82 -0.84
N GLU A 36 -10.12 0.31 -0.18
CA GLU A 36 -9.06 1.24 0.22
C GLU A 36 -8.12 0.63 1.26
N LYS A 37 -8.64 -0.17 2.21
CA LYS A 37 -7.79 -0.86 3.19
C LYS A 37 -6.88 -1.89 2.53
N LEU A 38 -7.41 -2.65 1.57
CA LEU A 38 -6.64 -3.64 0.81
C LEU A 38 -5.59 -2.97 -0.07
N SER A 39 -5.96 -1.90 -0.75
CA SER A 39 -5.04 -1.07 -1.54
C SER A 39 -3.91 -0.50 -0.68
N MET A 40 -4.24 0.00 0.52
CA MET A 40 -3.25 0.51 1.45
C MET A 40 -2.31 -0.59 1.92
N LEU A 41 -2.84 -1.74 2.37
CA LEU A 41 -2.03 -2.87 2.79
C LEU A 41 -1.11 -3.35 1.65
N PHE A 42 -1.64 -3.47 0.43
CA PHE A 42 -0.86 -3.81 -0.76
C PHE A 42 0.35 -2.90 -0.95
N LEU A 43 0.16 -1.59 -0.82
CA LEU A 43 1.22 -0.60 -1.02
C LEU A 43 2.27 -0.59 0.11
N ILE A 44 1.86 -0.78 1.36
CA ILE A 44 2.78 -0.62 2.51
C ILE A 44 3.56 -1.89 2.86
N ILE A 45 3.29 -3.03 2.21
CA ILE A 45 3.96 -4.30 2.49
C ILE A 45 5.49 -4.16 2.45
N ASP A 46 6.15 -4.74 3.46
CA ASP A 46 7.62 -4.84 3.52
C ASP A 46 8.17 -5.96 2.63
N ASN A 47 7.51 -7.12 2.64
CA ASN A 47 7.95 -8.32 1.97
C ASN A 47 6.82 -8.94 1.14
N TYR A 48 6.77 -8.59 -0.14
CA TYR A 48 5.75 -9.08 -1.06
C TYR A 48 5.79 -10.59 -1.28
N SER A 49 6.93 -11.27 -1.04
CA SER A 49 6.99 -12.74 -1.13
C SER A 49 6.12 -13.44 -0.08
N ASN A 50 5.87 -12.79 1.07
CA ASN A 50 4.98 -13.29 2.12
C ASN A 50 3.67 -12.49 2.23
N GLY A 51 3.59 -11.34 1.54
CA GLY A 51 2.49 -10.38 1.67
C GLY A 51 1.10 -10.97 1.42
N PHE A 52 0.98 -11.92 0.49
CA PHE A 52 -0.28 -12.65 0.28
C PHE A 52 -0.76 -13.33 1.56
N ASN A 53 0.08 -14.17 2.17
CA ASN A 53 -0.30 -14.91 3.37
C ASN A 53 -0.59 -13.99 4.56
N ASP A 54 0.18 -12.91 4.70
CA ASP A 54 0.02 -11.94 5.78
C ASP A 54 -1.33 -11.21 5.69
N ILE A 55 -1.65 -10.66 4.51
CA ILE A 55 -2.89 -9.93 4.27
C ILE A 55 -4.09 -10.87 4.25
N PHE A 56 -3.99 -11.98 3.53
CA PHE A 56 -5.10 -12.91 3.38
C PHE A 56 -5.54 -13.50 4.73
N LYS A 57 -4.59 -13.79 5.62
CA LYS A 57 -4.89 -14.21 6.99
C LYS A 57 -5.58 -13.10 7.80
N LEU A 58 -5.17 -11.85 7.64
CA LEU A 58 -5.80 -10.72 8.33
C LEU A 58 -7.26 -10.55 7.90
N ILE A 59 -7.56 -10.69 6.61
CA ILE A 59 -8.93 -10.58 6.07
C ILE A 59 -9.80 -11.74 6.57
N GLN A 60 -9.32 -12.98 6.45
CA GLN A 60 -10.11 -14.17 6.82
C GLN A 60 -10.48 -14.22 8.30
N ILE A 61 -9.61 -13.74 9.19
CA ILE A 61 -9.85 -13.79 10.64
C ILE A 61 -10.87 -12.73 11.07
N LYS A 62 -11.09 -11.69 10.26
CA LYS A 62 -11.70 -10.45 10.72
C LYS A 62 -12.84 -10.04 9.80
N THR A 63 -14.03 -10.53 10.11
CA THR A 63 -15.19 -10.43 9.23
C THR A 63 -16.00 -9.15 9.32
N GLU A 64 -15.76 -8.19 10.24
CA GLU A 64 -16.59 -6.95 10.18
C GLU A 64 -16.14 -5.72 11.00
N ASN A 65 -15.12 -5.76 11.87
CA ASN A 65 -14.75 -4.60 12.71
C ASN A 65 -13.29 -4.59 13.14
N ALA A 66 -12.40 -5.03 12.27
CA ALA A 66 -11.00 -5.09 12.63
C ALA A 66 -10.17 -4.02 11.98
N TYR A 67 -9.30 -3.45 12.80
CA TYR A 67 -8.21 -2.60 12.36
C TYR A 67 -7.09 -3.46 11.74
N ILE A 68 -7.32 -3.97 10.52
CA ILE A 68 -6.39 -4.81 9.76
C ILE A 68 -5.09 -4.07 9.45
N ILE A 69 -5.16 -2.76 9.15
CA ILE A 69 -3.97 -1.94 8.92
C ILE A 69 -3.24 -1.71 10.24
N ALA A 70 -3.97 -1.34 11.30
CA ALA A 70 -3.34 -1.14 12.61
C ALA A 70 -2.69 -2.43 13.16
N ASP A 71 -3.26 -3.59 12.88
CA ASP A 71 -2.67 -4.87 13.29
C ASP A 71 -1.51 -5.30 12.41
N TYR A 72 -1.51 -4.94 11.12
CA TYR A 72 -0.36 -5.11 10.25
C TYR A 72 0.85 -4.32 10.79
N VAL A 73 0.72 -3.01 10.99
CA VAL A 73 1.86 -2.15 11.38
C VAL A 73 2.43 -2.48 12.76
N LYS A 74 1.68 -3.13 13.66
CA LYS A 74 2.21 -3.62 14.95
C LYS A 74 3.32 -4.66 14.77
N ASN A 75 3.18 -5.51 13.75
CA ASN A 75 4.18 -6.53 13.41
C ASN A 75 5.26 -5.99 12.45
N HIS A 76 5.01 -4.82 11.86
CA HIS A 76 5.83 -4.15 10.87
C HIS A 76 6.12 -2.69 11.28
N PRO A 77 6.85 -2.45 12.39
CA PRO A 77 6.98 -1.12 12.99
C PRO A 77 7.95 -0.19 12.24
N GLU A 78 8.62 -0.66 11.18
CA GLU A 78 9.62 0.13 10.48
C GLU A 78 8.98 1.13 9.51
N ASN A 79 9.11 2.42 9.81
CA ASN A 79 8.73 3.52 8.93
C ASN A 79 7.27 3.48 8.43
N TRP A 80 6.39 2.82 9.17
CA TRP A 80 5.01 2.60 8.76
C TRP A 80 4.24 3.92 8.64
N GLU A 81 4.53 4.92 9.47
CA GLU A 81 3.85 6.23 9.43
C GLU A 81 4.05 6.90 8.07
N GLU A 82 5.29 6.91 7.57
CA GLU A 82 5.64 7.47 6.27
C GLU A 82 5.01 6.68 5.12
N LYS A 83 4.97 5.34 5.24
CA LYS A 83 4.30 4.48 4.25
C LYS A 83 2.80 4.73 4.20
N ILE A 84 2.14 4.84 5.35
CA ILE A 84 0.70 5.15 5.42
C ILE A 84 0.41 6.49 4.76
N LEU A 85 1.18 7.53 5.09
CA LEU A 85 0.94 8.86 4.54
C LEU A 85 1.20 8.92 3.03
N GLU A 86 2.25 8.25 2.55
CA GLU A 86 2.51 8.13 1.12
C GLU A 86 1.43 7.30 0.40
N ALA A 87 0.96 6.21 0.99
CA ALA A 87 -0.12 5.39 0.44
C ALA A 87 -1.41 6.22 0.31
N LEU A 88 -1.81 6.98 1.34
CA LEU A 88 -2.96 7.89 1.28
C LEU A 88 -2.86 8.88 0.11
N CYS A 89 -1.64 9.39 -0.16
CA CYS A 89 -1.40 10.27 -1.29
C CYS A 89 -1.53 9.54 -2.64
N ILE A 90 -1.09 8.28 -2.73
CA ILE A 90 -1.21 7.44 -3.93
C ILE A 90 -2.68 7.11 -4.22
N LEU A 91 -3.43 6.70 -3.19
CA LEU A 91 -4.88 6.48 -3.22
C LEU A 91 -5.66 7.76 -3.52
N ASN A 92 -5.04 8.93 -3.33
CA ASN A 92 -5.68 10.24 -3.50
C ASN A 92 -6.92 10.41 -2.60
N ASN A 93 -6.90 9.84 -1.38
CA ASN A 93 -7.96 10.02 -0.39
C ASN A 93 -7.83 11.39 0.29
N GLN A 94 -8.36 12.42 -0.37
CA GLN A 94 -8.27 13.81 0.08
C GLN A 94 -9.08 14.07 1.35
N GLU A 95 -10.15 13.30 1.61
CA GLU A 95 -10.97 13.46 2.81
C GLU A 95 -10.19 13.08 4.07
N VAL A 96 -9.51 11.93 4.07
CA VAL A 96 -8.65 11.53 5.19
C VAL A 96 -7.50 12.51 5.39
N ILE A 97 -6.82 12.91 4.30
CA ILE A 97 -5.71 13.89 4.38
C ILE A 97 -6.19 15.22 4.99
N ARG A 98 -7.38 15.69 4.59
CA ARG A 98 -7.99 16.91 5.14
C ARG A 98 -8.30 16.76 6.63
N LYS A 99 -8.78 15.60 7.08
CA LYS A 99 -9.03 15.31 8.51
C LYS A 99 -7.76 15.27 9.35
N LEU A 100 -6.63 14.85 8.78
CA LEU A 100 -5.32 14.93 9.41
C LEU A 100 -4.78 16.37 9.55
N ASN A 101 -5.48 17.36 8.97
CA ASN A 101 -5.10 18.76 8.96
C ASN A 101 -3.69 18.99 8.36
N ILE A 102 -3.34 18.18 7.36
CA ILE A 102 -2.11 18.33 6.57
C ILE A 102 -2.46 18.94 5.22
N SER A 103 -1.59 19.82 4.74
CA SER A 103 -1.68 20.38 3.39
C SER A 103 -1.43 19.31 2.32
N PHE A 104 -2.42 19.04 1.48
CA PHE A 104 -2.26 18.11 0.35
C PHE A 104 -1.15 18.55 -0.61
N SER A 105 -0.95 19.86 -0.83
CA SER A 105 0.13 20.35 -1.70
C SER A 105 1.51 20.03 -1.13
N ASP A 106 1.66 20.07 0.18
CA ASP A 106 2.94 19.79 0.84
C ASP A 106 3.26 18.29 0.73
N LEU A 107 2.23 17.44 0.85
CA LEU A 107 2.35 16.01 0.63
C LEU A 107 2.61 15.65 -0.84
N ASP A 108 1.97 16.34 -1.80
CA ASP A 108 2.20 16.15 -3.23
C ASP A 108 3.64 16.50 -3.61
N LEU A 109 4.22 17.54 -3.00
CA LEU A 109 5.64 17.88 -3.14
C LEU A 109 6.57 16.86 -2.47
N GLN A 110 6.19 16.35 -1.29
CA GLN A 110 7.01 15.43 -0.50
C GLN A 110 7.08 14.02 -1.12
N TYR A 111 5.94 13.49 -1.55
CA TYR A 111 5.78 12.10 -1.98
C TYR A 111 5.64 11.94 -3.50
N VAL A 112 5.26 13.01 -4.21
CA VAL A 112 5.09 13.01 -5.67
C VAL A 112 4.22 11.83 -6.14
N PRO A 113 3.02 11.63 -5.57
CA PRO A 113 2.20 10.43 -5.75
C PRO A 113 1.78 10.19 -7.21
N LYS A 114 1.76 11.24 -8.05
CA LYS A 114 1.43 11.16 -9.48
C LYS A 114 2.59 10.68 -10.36
N HIS A 115 3.83 10.81 -9.90
CA HIS A 115 4.99 10.39 -10.68
C HIS A 115 5.18 8.87 -10.57
N ARG A 116 4.91 8.13 -11.66
CA ARG A 116 4.87 6.66 -11.64
C ARG A 116 6.21 6.01 -11.29
N SER A 117 7.32 6.58 -11.75
CA SER A 117 8.66 6.01 -11.58
C SER A 117 9.37 6.43 -10.28
N TYR A 118 8.64 7.05 -9.35
CA TYR A 118 9.20 7.53 -8.09
C TYR A 118 8.25 7.26 -6.94
N SER A 119 8.80 6.75 -5.85
CA SER A 119 8.17 6.58 -4.54
C SER A 119 9.27 6.77 -3.50
N ARG A 120 8.92 7.31 -2.34
CA ARG A 120 9.89 7.63 -1.29
C ARG A 120 10.06 6.48 -0.29
N ASN A 121 8.96 5.90 0.15
CA ASN A 121 8.90 4.89 1.21
C ASN A 121 8.18 3.61 0.75
N ILE A 122 7.43 3.68 -0.36
CA ILE A 122 6.71 2.54 -0.96
C ILE A 122 7.48 2.01 -2.16
N ASN A 123 7.32 0.72 -2.46
CA ASN A 123 7.91 0.11 -3.64
C ASN A 123 7.31 0.70 -4.94
N VAL A 124 8.18 1.13 -5.87
CA VAL A 124 7.76 1.77 -7.13
C VAL A 124 6.97 0.81 -8.04
N VAL A 125 7.36 -0.46 -8.07
CA VAL A 125 6.64 -1.48 -8.86
C VAL A 125 5.26 -1.74 -8.26
N ALA A 126 5.14 -1.80 -6.92
CA ALA A 126 3.83 -1.91 -6.28
C ALA A 126 2.93 -0.72 -6.59
N LYS A 127 3.46 0.51 -6.55
CA LYS A 127 2.72 1.70 -6.99
C LYS A 127 2.24 1.58 -8.44
N CYS A 128 3.05 1.03 -9.34
CA CYS A 128 2.65 0.79 -10.73
C CYS A 128 1.57 -0.27 -10.85
N LEU A 129 1.66 -1.37 -10.10
CA LEU A 129 0.66 -2.43 -10.08
C LEU A 129 -0.67 -1.93 -9.51
N TYR A 130 -0.66 -1.16 -8.42
CA TYR A 130 -1.86 -0.51 -7.90
C TYR A 130 -2.51 0.40 -8.94
N ARG A 131 -1.72 1.24 -9.62
CA ARG A 131 -2.24 2.10 -10.71
C ARG A 131 -2.80 1.29 -11.89
N LEU A 132 -2.28 0.09 -12.13
CA LEU A 132 -2.85 -0.82 -13.12
C LEU A 132 -4.21 -1.32 -12.64
N CYS A 133 -4.33 -1.82 -11.40
CA CYS A 133 -5.60 -2.25 -10.82
C CYS A 133 -6.68 -1.18 -10.94
N GLU A 134 -6.37 0.05 -10.50
CA GLU A 134 -7.26 1.21 -10.57
C GLU A 134 -7.66 1.62 -11.99
N SER A 135 -6.87 1.27 -13.00
CA SER A 135 -7.14 1.65 -14.39
C SER A 135 -8.05 0.67 -15.13
N LEU A 136 -8.22 -0.54 -14.60
CA LEU A 136 -8.99 -1.60 -15.23
C LEU A 136 -10.44 -1.54 -14.76
N ASN A 137 -11.37 -1.52 -15.72
CA ASN A 137 -12.79 -1.72 -15.39
C ASN A 137 -13.09 -3.21 -15.14
N GLN A 138 -14.29 -3.50 -14.61
CA GLN A 138 -14.70 -4.86 -14.25
C GLN A 138 -14.47 -5.89 -15.38
N ASN A 139 -14.88 -5.59 -16.61
CA ASN A 139 -14.70 -6.53 -17.72
C ASN A 139 -13.21 -6.77 -18.04
N GLU A 140 -12.38 -5.74 -17.91
CA GLU A 140 -10.93 -5.86 -18.14
C GLU A 140 -10.25 -6.65 -17.03
N GLN A 141 -10.72 -6.51 -15.78
CA GLN A 141 -10.26 -7.31 -14.65
C GLN A 141 -10.64 -8.78 -14.84
N GLU A 142 -11.90 -9.08 -15.17
CA GLU A 142 -12.37 -10.44 -15.46
C GLU A 142 -11.53 -11.09 -16.59
N LEU A 143 -11.30 -10.35 -17.68
CA LEU A 143 -10.46 -10.81 -18.78
C LEU A 143 -9.02 -11.09 -18.32
N LEU A 144 -8.42 -10.21 -17.51
CA LEU A 144 -7.07 -10.41 -17.00
C LEU A 144 -7.01 -11.69 -16.14
N LEU A 145 -7.97 -11.88 -15.24
CA LEU A 145 -8.04 -13.07 -14.39
C LEU A 145 -8.20 -14.35 -15.22
N ASP A 146 -9.06 -14.34 -16.23
CA ASP A 146 -9.26 -15.49 -17.14
C ASP A 146 -7.99 -15.82 -17.93
N HIS A 147 -7.25 -14.79 -18.40
CA HIS A 147 -5.98 -15.00 -19.09
C HIS A 147 -4.93 -15.63 -18.17
N VAL A 148 -4.81 -15.17 -16.92
CA VAL A 148 -3.85 -15.76 -15.98
C VAL A 148 -4.26 -17.17 -15.58
N LYS A 149 -5.56 -17.41 -15.32
CA LYS A 149 -6.09 -18.73 -14.94
C LYS A 149 -5.94 -19.78 -16.04
N SER A 150 -5.84 -19.36 -17.31
CA SER A 150 -5.65 -20.25 -18.45
C SER A 150 -4.18 -20.54 -18.80
N ASP A 151 -3.22 -19.88 -18.14
CA ASP A 151 -1.79 -20.17 -18.31
C ASP A 151 -1.43 -21.52 -17.65
N GLU A 152 -0.74 -22.40 -18.38
CA GLU A 152 -0.30 -23.71 -17.88
C GLU A 152 0.67 -23.62 -16.70
N ASN A 153 1.37 -22.49 -16.53
CA ASN A 153 2.32 -22.25 -15.45
C ASN A 153 1.65 -21.65 -14.20
N TYR A 154 0.36 -21.31 -14.27
CA TYR A 154 -0.37 -20.77 -13.14
C TYR A 154 -0.73 -21.87 -12.14
N ASN A 155 -0.15 -21.78 -10.94
CA ASN A 155 -0.62 -22.58 -9.81
C ASN A 155 -1.88 -21.94 -9.24
N HIS A 156 -3.01 -22.63 -9.34
CA HIS A 156 -4.31 -22.06 -8.99
C HIS A 156 -4.59 -22.09 -7.47
N GLU A 157 -4.94 -20.95 -6.88
CA GLU A 157 -5.44 -20.86 -5.50
C GLU A 157 -6.96 -20.76 -5.46
N GLN A 158 -7.62 -21.82 -4.98
CA GLN A 158 -9.08 -21.91 -4.90
C GLN A 158 -9.69 -20.84 -3.99
N LYS A 159 -8.93 -20.35 -3.01
CA LYS A 159 -9.40 -19.31 -2.09
C LYS A 159 -9.63 -17.96 -2.77
N LEU A 160 -9.08 -17.75 -3.96
CA LEU A 160 -9.24 -16.54 -4.75
C LEU A 160 -10.38 -16.60 -5.76
N ASP A 161 -11.11 -17.72 -5.84
CA ASP A 161 -12.17 -17.90 -6.83
C ASP A 161 -13.36 -16.95 -6.64
N ASN A 162 -13.58 -16.47 -5.42
CA ASN A 162 -14.66 -15.56 -5.05
C ASN A 162 -14.13 -14.19 -4.59
N GLU A 163 -12.85 -13.90 -4.80
CA GLU A 163 -12.24 -12.63 -4.38
C GLU A 163 -12.12 -11.71 -5.59
N ASP A 164 -12.84 -10.59 -5.56
CA ASP A 164 -12.83 -9.62 -6.66
C ASP A 164 -11.67 -8.61 -6.55
N TYR A 165 -10.94 -8.60 -5.43
CA TYR A 165 -9.86 -7.66 -5.17
C TYR A 165 -8.59 -8.01 -5.97
N LEU A 166 -8.33 -7.26 -7.04
CA LEU A 166 -7.21 -7.51 -7.93
C LEU A 166 -5.84 -7.41 -7.22
N GLU A 167 -5.71 -6.56 -6.19
CA GLU A 167 -4.52 -6.47 -5.34
C GLU A 167 -4.19 -7.80 -4.65
N LEU A 168 -5.20 -8.58 -4.23
CA LEU A 168 -4.98 -9.90 -3.64
C LEU A 168 -4.46 -10.90 -4.66
N HIS A 169 -5.00 -10.86 -5.88
CA HIS A 169 -4.48 -11.67 -6.99
C HIS A 169 -3.05 -11.28 -7.33
N MET A 170 -2.72 -9.98 -7.39
CA MET A 170 -1.35 -9.51 -7.60
C MET A 170 -0.39 -10.02 -6.53
N LEU A 171 -0.79 -9.98 -5.25
CA LEU A 171 0.01 -10.53 -4.15
C LEU A 171 0.21 -12.04 -4.30
N TYR A 172 -0.83 -12.76 -4.69
CA TYR A 172 -0.71 -14.19 -4.93
C TYR A 172 0.25 -14.50 -6.09
N TRP A 173 0.13 -13.76 -7.19
CA TRP A 173 1.04 -13.90 -8.34
C TRP A 173 2.49 -13.61 -7.96
N ILE A 174 2.73 -12.65 -7.07
CA ILE A 174 4.07 -12.41 -6.51
C ILE A 174 4.50 -13.58 -5.61
N HIS A 175 3.61 -14.08 -4.76
CA HIS A 175 3.87 -15.16 -3.81
C HIS A 175 4.30 -16.46 -4.52
N ILE A 176 3.63 -16.83 -5.61
CA ILE A 176 3.98 -18.01 -6.41
C ILE A 176 5.09 -17.75 -7.44
N GLY A 177 5.59 -16.52 -7.55
CA GLY A 177 6.64 -16.14 -8.49
C GLY A 177 6.19 -16.02 -9.95
N TYR A 178 4.87 -15.91 -10.21
CA TYR A 178 4.32 -15.66 -11.54
C TYR A 178 4.68 -14.24 -12.03
N ILE A 179 4.69 -13.27 -11.12
CA ILE A 179 5.31 -11.95 -11.33
C ILE A 179 6.36 -11.69 -10.25
N THR A 180 7.38 -10.90 -10.59
CA THR A 180 8.45 -10.56 -9.64
C THR A 180 8.44 -9.07 -9.34
N ILE A 181 8.57 -8.73 -8.07
CA ILE A 181 8.76 -7.36 -7.60
C ILE A 181 10.19 -7.23 -7.07
N SER A 182 10.99 -6.35 -7.69
CA SER A 182 12.30 -6.01 -7.17
C SER A 182 12.14 -5.14 -5.92
N LYS A 183 13.02 -5.33 -4.93
CA LYS A 183 13.12 -4.43 -3.76
C LYS A 183 13.36 -2.99 -4.17
#